data_AF-A0A972ZEI5-F1
#
_entry.id   AF-A0A972ZEI5-F1
#
_cell.length_a   1.000
_cell.length_b   1.000
_cell.length_c   1.000
_cell.angle_alpha   90.00
_cell.angle_beta   90.00
_cell.angle_gamma   90.00
#
_symmetry.space_group_name_H-M   'P 1'
#
loop_
_entity.id
_entity.type
_entity.pdbx_description
1 polymer ?
#
loop_
_entity_poly.entity_id
_entity_poly.type
_entity_poly.pdbx_seq_one_letter_code
_entity_poly.pdbx_strand_id
1 'polypeptide(L)'
;MSMWLYDLLIEPWTHAYFIKAALGGSIIAVACAVLGCYIILRKMAFIGDAMSHALLPGVGIGYLVMNALFPGGFTAGGLLLGALIAAVLTSLCISFLSNAGRIAEDTAIGIIYTGLFAAGVVILTRFQQHINIDLNHFFQGDIYGIAWSDLWLGAAVASVVLAVIIIFYRHLTIVSFDPTMAASIGLPTHFIHILLTVMIALICVAGISMVGVIMIVGLLITPAALAYLLTDRLPHMMIWAAVMGVLSVVLGLYFSEWVNASGGGSIMFVGFLLFIVGLILAPRYGLLAAWLRRRRIVPQADIEDVLKLAYEGCCQLSDMAMGVVRATKAARQMVGEELLDPTSLRQGSILLTDKGRQEAAHIMRSHQLWEGHLIQAGMTAQAAHEAAEALEHLHHREVLVDFAAELEHPVLDVDGRPIPPADSSG
;
A
#
# COMPACT_ATOMS: atom_id res chain seq x y z
N MET A 1 6.86 -4.72 41.24
CA MET A 1 7.33 -4.29 39.91
C MET A 1 8.83 -4.10 40.04
N SER A 2 9.66 -4.83 39.30
CA SER A 2 11.13 -4.74 39.44
C SER A 2 11.61 -3.31 39.18
N MET A 3 12.64 -2.85 39.91
CA MET A 3 13.25 -1.52 39.76
C MET A 3 13.55 -1.19 38.29
N TRP A 4 14.03 -2.20 37.54
CA TRP A 4 14.22 -2.14 36.09
C TRP A 4 12.99 -1.75 35.28
N LEU A 5 11.79 -2.20 35.66
CA LEU A 5 10.54 -1.83 34.96
C LEU A 5 10.09 -0.40 35.33
N TYR A 6 10.43 0.07 36.52
CA TYR A 6 10.19 1.46 36.93
C TYR A 6 11.12 2.42 36.19
N ASP A 7 12.41 2.10 36.14
CA ASP A 7 13.44 2.88 35.45
C ASP A 7 13.17 2.92 33.92
N LEU A 8 12.66 1.82 33.35
CA LEU A 8 12.33 1.79 31.91
C LEU A 8 11.05 2.57 31.55
N LEU A 9 9.99 2.51 32.36
CA LEU A 9 8.68 3.08 32.00
C LEU A 9 8.36 4.44 32.63
N ILE A 10 8.88 4.74 33.83
CA ILE A 10 8.44 5.90 34.62
C ILE A 10 9.53 6.98 34.67
N GLU A 11 10.80 6.60 34.75
CA GLU A 11 11.93 7.54 34.81
C GLU A 11 12.02 8.51 33.61
N PRO A 12 11.80 8.09 32.35
CA PRO A 12 11.87 9.01 31.21
C PRO A 12 10.81 10.11 31.29
N TRP A 13 9.61 9.81 31.81
CA TRP A 13 8.52 10.78 31.96
C TRP A 13 8.76 11.81 33.04
N THR A 14 9.74 11.62 33.91
CA THR A 14 10.12 12.64 34.90
C THR A 14 10.96 13.76 34.28
N HIS A 15 11.55 13.52 33.12
CA HIS A 15 12.43 14.46 32.45
C HIS A 15 11.66 15.40 31.52
N ALA A 16 11.87 16.71 31.68
CA ALA A 16 11.19 17.73 30.88
C ALA A 16 11.52 17.65 29.37
N TYR A 17 12.70 17.17 29.00
CA TYR A 17 13.09 16.99 27.59
C TYR A 17 12.27 15.88 26.92
N PHE A 18 11.99 14.78 27.64
CA PHE A 18 11.25 13.64 27.12
C PHE A 18 9.77 13.99 26.91
N ILE A 19 9.17 14.72 27.85
CA ILE A 19 7.80 15.22 27.71
C ILE A 19 7.66 16.14 26.49
N LYS A 20 8.63 17.05 26.30
CA LYS A 20 8.65 17.95 25.13
C LYS A 20 8.80 17.18 23.83
N ALA A 21 9.73 16.24 23.77
CA ALA A 21 9.95 15.37 22.61
C ALA A 21 8.70 14.56 22.26
N ALA A 22 8.06 13.96 23.27
CA ALA A 22 6.85 13.18 23.10
C ALA A 22 5.67 14.06 22.64
N LEU A 23 5.46 15.22 23.25
CA LEU A 23 4.37 16.14 22.87
C LEU A 23 4.60 16.72 21.46
N GLY A 24 5.76 17.31 21.21
CA GLY A 24 6.09 17.93 19.92
C GLY A 24 6.10 16.91 18.80
N GLY A 25 6.76 15.77 19.01
CA GLY A 25 6.77 14.66 18.08
C GLY A 25 5.37 14.12 17.79
N SER A 26 4.52 13.96 18.80
CA SER A 26 3.14 13.47 18.60
C SER A 26 2.27 14.46 17.83
N ILE A 27 2.34 15.76 18.12
CA ILE A 27 1.59 16.80 17.43
C ILE A 27 1.93 16.80 15.94
N ILE A 28 3.22 16.79 15.62
CA ILE A 28 3.71 16.75 14.23
C ILE A 28 3.33 15.43 13.58
N ALA A 29 3.50 14.30 14.28
CA ALA A 29 3.18 12.97 13.76
C ALA A 29 1.70 12.86 13.37
N VAL A 30 0.77 13.38 14.19
CA VAL A 30 -0.66 13.38 13.85
C VAL A 30 -0.91 14.16 12.57
N ALA A 31 -0.42 15.39 12.49
CA ALA A 31 -0.69 16.26 11.35
C ALA A 31 -0.01 15.75 10.06
N CYS A 32 1.23 15.25 10.15
CA CYS A 32 1.94 14.60 9.06
C CYS A 32 1.25 13.29 8.63
N ALA A 33 0.86 12.42 9.55
CA ALA A 33 0.22 11.16 9.18
C ALA A 33 -1.13 11.38 8.48
N VAL A 34 -1.90 12.37 8.93
CA VAL A 34 -3.17 12.74 8.29
C VAL A 34 -2.97 13.33 6.90
N LEU A 35 -2.01 14.24 6.71
CA LEU A 35 -1.62 14.75 5.39
C LEU A 35 -1.10 13.63 4.49
N GLY A 36 -0.32 12.72 5.06
CA GLY A 36 0.23 11.53 4.45
C GLY A 36 -0.80 10.66 3.77
N CYS A 37 -2.00 10.54 4.36
CA CYS A 37 -3.09 9.80 3.75
C CYS A 37 -3.46 10.33 2.35
N TYR A 38 -3.51 11.65 2.19
CA TYR A 38 -3.81 12.27 0.89
C TYR A 38 -2.65 12.13 -0.10
N ILE A 39 -1.41 12.17 0.38
CA ILE A 39 -0.20 12.00 -0.45
C ILE A 39 -0.18 10.60 -1.07
N ILE A 40 -0.46 9.57 -0.27
CA ILE A 40 -0.48 8.19 -0.73
C ILE A 40 -1.60 7.95 -1.73
N LEU A 41 -2.80 8.49 -1.49
CA LEU A 41 -3.92 8.37 -2.42
C LEU A 41 -3.61 9.01 -3.78
N ARG A 42 -2.87 10.12 -3.78
CA ARG A 42 -2.41 10.81 -5.00
C ARG A 42 -1.12 10.24 -5.60
N LYS A 43 -0.53 9.22 -4.99
CA LYS A 43 0.74 8.58 -5.41
C LYS A 43 1.97 9.51 -5.36
N MET A 44 1.91 10.62 -4.62
CA MET A 44 2.98 11.63 -4.57
C MET A 44 4.01 11.34 -3.47
N ALA A 45 4.47 10.11 -3.34
CA ALA A 45 5.19 9.66 -2.14
C ALA A 45 6.48 10.46 -1.83
N PHE A 46 7.15 11.01 -2.84
CA PHE A 46 8.42 11.73 -2.67
C PHE A 46 8.28 13.24 -2.43
N ILE A 47 7.06 13.77 -2.33
CA ILE A 47 6.87 15.22 -2.19
C ILE A 47 7.47 15.78 -0.88
N GLY A 48 7.39 15.03 0.22
CA GLY A 48 7.96 15.47 1.51
C GLY A 48 9.49 15.60 1.49
N ASP A 49 10.16 14.69 0.79
CA ASP A 49 11.63 14.69 0.65
C ASP A 49 12.09 15.84 -0.26
N ALA A 50 11.41 16.00 -1.40
CA ALA A 50 11.62 17.11 -2.32
C ALA A 50 11.49 18.47 -1.63
N MET A 51 10.52 18.63 -0.74
CA MET A 51 10.31 19.87 0.00
C MET A 51 11.47 20.17 0.96
N SER A 52 11.92 19.17 1.71
CA SER A 52 12.99 19.35 2.70
C SER A 52 14.28 19.91 2.10
N HIS A 53 14.61 19.48 0.89
CA HIS A 53 15.77 19.97 0.16
C HIS A 53 15.51 21.23 -0.66
N ALA A 54 14.29 21.43 -1.17
CA ALA A 54 13.91 22.67 -1.85
C ALA A 54 13.88 23.87 -0.89
N LEU A 55 13.80 23.64 0.42
CA LEU A 55 13.89 24.68 1.44
C LEU A 55 15.29 25.24 1.63
N LEU A 56 16.33 24.47 1.30
CA LEU A 56 17.74 24.85 1.49
C LEU A 56 18.13 26.17 0.79
N PRO A 57 17.81 26.42 -0.49
CA PRO A 57 18.00 27.75 -1.09
C PRO A 57 17.20 28.86 -0.38
N GLY A 58 15.99 28.57 0.10
CA GLY A 58 15.13 29.53 0.80
C GLY A 58 15.69 29.99 2.14
N VAL A 59 16.17 29.03 2.93
CA VAL A 59 16.86 29.26 4.20
C VAL A 59 18.14 30.08 3.95
N GLY A 60 18.93 29.71 2.94
CA GLY A 60 20.15 30.44 2.57
C GLY A 60 19.90 31.89 2.15
N ILE A 61 18.92 32.12 1.26
CA ILE A 61 18.54 33.48 0.82
C ILE A 61 17.95 34.27 1.98
N GLY A 62 17.07 33.66 2.79
CA GLY A 62 16.47 34.28 3.97
C GLY A 62 17.53 34.75 4.97
N TYR A 63 18.56 33.94 5.20
CA TYR A 63 19.70 34.31 6.03
C TYR A 63 20.47 35.51 5.46
N LEU A 64 20.78 35.51 4.17
CA LEU A 64 21.51 36.60 3.52
C LEU A 64 20.72 37.93 3.56
N VAL A 65 19.42 37.87 3.31
CA VAL A 65 18.53 39.05 3.37
C VAL A 65 18.43 39.58 4.79
N MET A 66 18.29 38.71 5.80
CA MET A 66 18.24 39.13 7.19
C MET A 66 19.56 39.73 7.67
N ASN A 67 20.70 39.15 7.28
CA ASN A 67 22.01 39.71 7.58
C ASN A 67 22.22 41.09 6.92
N ALA A 68 21.68 41.29 5.71
CA ALA A 68 21.72 42.57 5.02
C ALA A 68 20.80 43.64 5.64
N LEU A 69 19.62 43.23 6.13
CA LEU A 69 18.61 44.15 6.67
C LEU A 69 18.83 44.51 8.14
N PHE A 70 19.36 43.58 8.94
CA PHE A 70 19.66 43.74 10.36
C PHE A 70 21.06 43.23 10.68
N PRO A 71 22.12 44.04 10.48
CA PRO A 71 23.48 43.66 10.86
C PRO A 71 23.57 43.50 12.39
N GLY A 72 23.48 42.25 12.87
CA GLY A 72 23.55 41.88 14.29
C GLY A 72 22.27 41.31 14.91
N GLY A 73 21.16 41.24 14.17
CA GLY A 73 19.87 40.74 14.69
C GLY A 73 19.55 39.33 14.20
N PHE A 74 20.11 38.29 14.84
CA PHE A 74 19.69 36.92 14.58
C PHE A 74 18.25 36.73 15.06
N THR A 75 17.30 36.69 14.12
CA THR A 75 15.90 36.38 14.44
C THR A 75 15.52 35.08 13.75
N ALA A 76 15.33 34.00 14.52
CA ALA A 76 14.88 32.70 14.02
C ALA A 76 13.62 32.80 13.14
N GLY A 77 12.77 33.79 13.39
CA GLY A 77 11.59 34.10 12.57
C GLY A 77 11.91 34.49 11.12
N GLY A 78 13.06 35.12 10.86
CA GLY A 78 13.49 35.48 9.51
C GLY A 78 13.88 34.29 8.65
N LEU A 79 14.52 33.30 9.27
CA LEU A 79 14.88 32.05 8.62
C LEU A 79 13.63 31.24 8.26
N LEU A 80 12.66 31.17 9.18
CA LEU A 80 11.36 30.55 8.96
C LEU A 80 10.57 31.26 7.86
N LEU A 81 10.57 32.59 7.82
CA LEU A 81 9.92 33.35 6.74
C LEU A 81 10.56 33.06 5.38
N GLY A 82 11.89 33.05 5.30
CA GLY A 82 12.61 32.69 4.07
C GLY A 82 12.32 31.27 3.62
N ALA A 83 12.31 30.31 4.55
CA ALA A 83 11.93 28.93 4.31
C ALA A 83 10.48 28.82 3.80
N LEU A 84 9.53 29.50 4.45
CA LEU A 84 8.12 29.49 4.07
C LEU A 84 7.90 30.06 2.66
N ILE A 85 8.50 31.21 2.36
CA ILE A 85 8.39 31.86 1.05
C ILE A 85 8.95 30.94 -0.04
N ALA A 86 10.10 30.32 0.20
CA ALA A 86 10.67 29.36 -0.73
C ALA A 86 9.77 28.13 -0.89
N ALA A 87 9.23 27.58 0.20
CA ALA A 87 8.33 26.42 0.14
C ALA A 87 7.08 26.69 -0.71
N VAL A 88 6.47 27.87 -0.53
CA VAL A 88 5.32 28.32 -1.32
C VAL A 88 5.72 28.54 -2.78
N LEU A 89 6.85 29.20 -3.03
CA LEU A 89 7.33 29.43 -4.40
C LEU A 89 7.63 28.10 -5.11
N THR A 90 8.26 27.14 -4.43
CA THR A 90 8.50 25.79 -4.94
C THR A 90 7.19 25.07 -5.25
N SER A 91 6.21 25.10 -4.34
CA SER A 91 4.89 24.52 -4.56
C SER A 91 4.20 25.11 -5.79
N LEU A 92 4.27 26.44 -5.98
CA LEU A 92 3.73 27.11 -7.17
C LEU A 92 4.46 26.71 -8.45
N CYS A 93 5.80 26.61 -8.42
CA CYS A 93 6.58 26.13 -9.56
C CYS A 93 6.19 24.68 -9.93
N ILE A 94 6.02 23.80 -8.94
CA ILE A 94 5.63 22.40 -9.15
C ILE A 94 4.25 22.35 -9.79
N SER A 95 3.29 23.07 -9.21
CA SER A 95 1.93 23.13 -9.74
C SER A 95 1.88 23.74 -11.14
N PHE A 96 2.71 24.75 -11.44
CA PHE A 96 2.75 25.34 -12.77
C PHE A 96 3.32 24.36 -13.80
N LEU A 97 4.42 23.67 -13.47
CA LEU A 97 5.06 22.72 -14.38
C LEU A 97 4.21 21.48 -14.63
N SER A 98 3.53 20.97 -13.60
CA SER A 98 2.64 19.81 -13.74
C SER A 98 1.37 20.13 -14.53
N ASN A 99 0.86 21.37 -14.45
CA ASN A 99 -0.35 21.78 -15.17
C ASN A 99 -0.07 22.29 -16.60
N ALA A 100 1.10 22.89 -16.85
CA ALA A 100 1.45 23.43 -18.16
C ALA A 100 1.95 22.36 -19.16
N GLY A 101 2.48 21.24 -18.66
CA GLY A 101 3.09 20.19 -19.48
C GLY A 101 2.34 18.86 -19.44
N ARG A 102 2.63 17.97 -20.40
CA ARG A 102 2.28 16.53 -20.32
C ARG A 102 3.26 15.77 -19.40
N ILE A 103 3.70 16.41 -18.33
CA ILE A 103 4.73 15.90 -17.41
C ILE A 103 4.01 15.31 -16.19
N ALA A 104 4.36 14.08 -15.82
CA ALA A 104 3.82 13.47 -14.60
C ALA A 104 4.20 14.30 -13.38
N GLU A 105 3.31 14.37 -12.40
CA GLU A 105 3.50 15.24 -11.23
C GLU A 105 4.78 14.92 -10.45
N ASP A 106 5.06 13.62 -10.24
CA ASP A 106 6.30 13.14 -9.60
C ASP A 106 7.55 13.58 -10.37
N THR A 107 7.47 13.62 -11.70
CA THR A 107 8.57 14.10 -12.56
C THR A 107 8.77 15.60 -12.41
N ALA A 108 7.69 16.38 -12.36
CA ALA A 108 7.76 17.83 -12.13
C ALA A 108 8.38 18.15 -10.75
N ILE A 109 7.96 17.40 -9.71
CA ILE A 109 8.54 17.49 -8.37
C ILE A 109 10.05 17.23 -8.43
N GLY A 110 10.48 16.15 -9.09
CA GLY A 110 11.90 15.79 -9.21
C GLY A 110 12.77 16.83 -9.95
N ILE A 111 12.28 17.38 -11.06
CA ILE A 111 13.01 18.41 -11.83
C ILE A 111 13.17 19.70 -11.00
N ILE A 112 12.11 20.14 -10.34
CA ILE A 112 12.14 21.40 -9.57
C ILE A 112 12.98 21.24 -8.32
N TYR A 113 12.83 20.12 -7.61
CA TYR A 113 13.66 19.76 -6.46
C TYR A 113 15.15 19.78 -6.81
N THR A 114 15.56 19.05 -7.84
CA THR A 114 16.98 18.95 -8.22
C THR A 114 17.56 20.31 -8.64
N GLY A 115 16.78 21.12 -9.38
CA GLY A 115 17.18 22.47 -9.77
C GLY A 115 17.34 23.43 -8.60
N LEU A 116 16.36 23.46 -7.68
CA LEU A 116 16.41 24.31 -6.48
C LEU A 116 17.50 23.88 -5.51
N PHE A 117 17.68 22.57 -5.33
CA PHE A 117 18.75 22.04 -4.49
C PHE A 117 20.13 22.44 -5.03
N ALA A 118 20.36 22.26 -6.33
CA ALA A 118 21.60 22.72 -6.98
C ALA A 118 21.82 24.23 -6.82
N ALA A 119 20.77 25.04 -7.02
CA ALA A 119 20.83 26.48 -6.80
C ALA A 119 21.18 26.83 -5.35
N GLY A 120 20.57 26.15 -4.37
CA GLY A 120 20.85 26.34 -2.95
C GLY A 120 22.28 25.98 -2.57
N VAL A 121 22.80 24.86 -3.08
CA VAL A 121 24.20 24.45 -2.88
C VAL A 121 25.17 25.48 -3.46
N VAL A 122 24.90 26.03 -4.65
CA VAL A 122 25.72 27.10 -5.25
C VAL A 122 25.73 28.36 -4.39
N ILE A 123 24.58 28.78 -3.88
CA ILE A 123 24.46 29.93 -2.97
C ILE A 123 25.27 29.68 -1.69
N LEU A 124 25.08 28.53 -1.04
CA LEU A 124 25.80 28.20 0.19
C LEU A 124 27.31 28.15 -0.04
N THR A 125 27.76 27.54 -1.13
CA THR A 125 29.20 27.45 -1.46
C THR A 125 29.79 28.83 -1.71
N ARG A 126 29.06 29.73 -2.38
CA ARG A 126 29.55 31.08 -2.69
C ARG A 126 29.63 31.99 -1.46
N PHE A 127 28.69 31.83 -0.53
CA PHE A 127 28.55 32.67 0.67
C PHE A 127 29.00 31.98 1.96
N GLN A 128 29.76 30.88 1.85
CA GLN A 128 30.22 30.07 2.98
C GLN A 128 30.95 30.89 4.07
N GLN A 129 31.66 31.96 3.70
CA GLN A 129 32.37 32.82 4.67
C GLN A 129 31.45 33.74 5.49
N HIS A 130 30.18 33.91 5.10
CA HIS A 130 29.20 34.72 5.84
C HIS A 130 28.18 33.86 6.62
N ILE A 131 28.20 32.54 6.42
CA ILE A 131 27.24 31.58 6.98
C ILE A 131 27.98 30.69 7.99
N ASN A 132 28.00 31.11 9.25
CA ASN A 132 28.58 30.35 10.37
C ASN A 132 27.55 29.43 11.05
N ILE A 133 26.69 28.76 10.27
CA ILE A 133 25.66 27.85 10.80
C ILE A 133 26.07 26.42 10.48
N ASP A 134 26.12 25.57 11.51
CA ASP A 134 26.21 24.11 11.35
C ASP A 134 24.90 23.58 10.75
N LEU A 135 24.79 23.70 9.43
CA LEU A 135 23.65 23.24 8.63
C LEU A 135 23.35 21.76 8.87
N ASN A 136 24.38 20.94 9.09
CA ASN A 136 24.22 19.51 9.38
C ASN A 136 23.36 19.29 10.63
N HIS A 137 23.60 20.04 11.71
CA HIS A 137 22.82 19.91 12.93
C HIS A 137 21.37 20.41 12.75
N PHE A 138 21.17 21.47 11.96
CA PHE A 138 19.84 21.98 11.62
C PHE A 138 19.01 20.98 10.78
N PHE A 139 19.62 20.27 9.83
CA PHE A 139 18.91 19.29 8.98
C PHE A 139 18.68 17.95 9.67
N GLN A 140 19.61 17.49 10.52
CA GLN A 140 19.43 16.27 11.31
C GLN A 140 18.36 16.43 12.39
N GLY A 141 18.22 17.63 12.96
CA GLY A 141 17.28 17.92 14.05
C GLY A 141 17.69 17.26 15.37
N ASP A 142 17.32 17.88 16.48
CA ASP A 142 17.43 17.28 17.81
C ASP A 142 16.09 17.34 18.54
N ILE A 143 15.40 16.21 18.55
CA ILE A 143 14.08 16.08 19.18
C ILE A 143 14.13 16.32 20.70
N TYR A 144 15.28 16.14 21.33
CA TYR A 144 15.46 16.39 22.76
C TYR A 144 15.71 17.87 23.06
N GLY A 145 16.20 18.64 22.07
CA GLY A 145 16.55 20.05 22.16
C GLY A 145 15.42 21.04 21.86
N ILE A 146 14.15 20.59 21.77
CA ILE A 146 13.03 21.43 21.32
C ILE A 146 12.82 22.65 22.24
N ALA A 147 12.91 23.84 21.65
CA ALA A 147 12.57 25.10 22.30
C ALA A 147 11.04 25.24 22.47
N TRP A 148 10.60 25.95 23.51
CA TRP A 148 9.19 26.21 23.73
C TRP A 148 8.54 27.00 22.57
N SER A 149 9.29 27.92 21.96
CA SER A 149 8.84 28.68 20.78
C SER A 149 8.47 27.77 19.62
N ASP A 150 9.30 26.76 19.37
CA ASP A 150 9.16 25.88 18.22
C ASP A 150 8.02 24.90 18.45
N LEU A 151 7.84 24.45 19.70
CA LEU A 151 6.68 23.65 20.11
C LEU A 151 5.36 24.39 19.88
N TRP A 152 5.26 25.67 20.31
CA TRP A 152 4.05 26.47 20.09
C TRP A 152 3.81 26.76 18.62
N LEU A 153 4.86 27.05 17.85
CA LEU A 153 4.78 27.24 16.41
C LEU A 153 4.31 25.96 15.70
N GLY A 154 4.90 24.83 16.05
CA GLY A 154 4.53 23.51 15.55
C GLY A 154 3.08 23.17 15.85
N ALA A 155 2.63 23.41 17.09
CA ALA A 155 1.25 23.23 17.49
C ALA A 155 0.29 24.15 16.74
N ALA A 156 0.64 25.43 16.58
CA ALA A 156 -0.16 26.38 15.82
C ALA A 156 -0.29 25.95 14.35
N VAL A 157 0.82 25.60 13.69
CA VAL A 157 0.84 25.13 12.30
C VAL A 157 0.05 23.83 12.14
N ALA A 158 0.30 22.83 13.00
CA ALA A 158 -0.44 21.57 12.97
C ALA A 158 -1.94 21.78 13.15
N SER A 159 -2.35 22.69 14.07
CA SER A 159 -3.76 23.01 14.28
C SER A 159 -4.39 23.67 13.06
N VAL A 160 -3.69 24.61 12.41
CA VAL A 160 -4.16 25.28 11.20
C VAL A 160 -4.31 24.28 10.06
N VAL A 161 -3.30 23.43 9.85
CA VAL A 161 -3.34 22.38 8.83
C VAL A 161 -4.52 21.44 9.08
N LEU A 162 -4.67 20.91 10.29
CA LEU A 162 -5.78 20.00 10.62
C LEU A 162 -7.14 20.69 10.47
N ALA A 163 -7.27 21.95 10.88
CA ALA A 163 -8.51 22.72 10.71
C ALA A 163 -8.87 22.89 9.23
N VAL A 164 -7.89 23.22 8.38
CA VAL A 164 -8.07 23.30 6.92
C VAL A 164 -8.49 21.95 6.35
N ILE A 165 -7.90 20.83 6.79
CA ILE A 165 -8.32 19.48 6.37
C ILE A 165 -9.77 19.22 6.74
N ILE A 166 -10.19 19.58 7.95
CA ILE A 166 -11.57 19.36 8.40
C ILE A 166 -12.55 20.20 7.57
N ILE A 167 -12.25 21.48 7.36
CA ILE A 167 -13.10 22.41 6.59
C ILE A 167 -13.20 21.99 5.12
N PHE A 168 -12.07 21.65 4.50
CA PHE A 168 -11.98 21.28 3.08
C PHE A 168 -12.07 19.77 2.85
N TYR A 169 -12.46 18.97 3.86
CA TYR A 169 -12.45 17.50 3.81
C TYR A 169 -13.11 16.95 2.55
N ARG A 170 -14.32 17.42 2.24
CA ARG A 170 -15.08 16.99 1.05
C ARG A 170 -14.35 17.33 -0.25
N HIS A 171 -13.77 18.52 -0.35
CA HIS A 171 -13.08 19.00 -1.55
C HIS A 171 -11.76 18.25 -1.75
N LEU A 172 -10.96 18.11 -0.70
CA LEU A 172 -9.70 17.35 -0.71
C LEU A 172 -9.95 15.89 -1.08
N THR A 173 -10.99 15.27 -0.53
CA THR A 173 -11.34 13.88 -0.81
C THR A 173 -11.69 13.68 -2.28
N ILE A 174 -12.65 14.45 -2.82
CA ILE A 174 -13.13 14.28 -4.21
C ILE A 174 -11.97 14.48 -5.21
N VAL A 175 -11.19 15.55 -5.04
CA VAL A 175 -10.06 15.85 -5.94
C VAL A 175 -8.94 14.81 -5.82
N SER A 176 -8.77 14.17 -4.65
CA SER A 176 -7.73 13.15 -4.47
C SER A 176 -8.10 11.78 -5.06
N PHE A 177 -9.40 11.45 -5.13
CA PHE A 177 -9.86 10.20 -5.74
C PHE A 177 -9.97 10.30 -7.26
N ASP A 178 -10.57 11.38 -7.76
CA ASP A 178 -10.71 11.61 -9.19
C ASP A 178 -10.72 13.12 -9.51
N PRO A 179 -9.57 13.69 -9.91
CA PRO A 179 -9.50 15.09 -10.29
C PRO A 179 -10.31 15.40 -11.56
N THR A 180 -10.52 14.42 -12.45
CA THR A 180 -11.29 14.63 -13.68
C THR A 180 -12.78 14.73 -13.42
N MET A 181 -13.32 13.85 -12.57
CA MET A 181 -14.70 13.97 -12.07
C MET A 181 -14.88 15.22 -11.20
N ALA A 182 -13.90 15.60 -10.39
CA ALA A 182 -13.98 16.83 -9.61
C ALA A 182 -14.14 18.06 -10.52
N ALA A 183 -13.37 18.12 -11.62
CA ALA A 183 -13.44 19.21 -12.59
C ALA A 183 -14.80 19.28 -13.31
N SER A 184 -15.42 18.13 -13.63
CA SER A 184 -16.73 18.11 -14.31
C SER A 184 -17.88 18.60 -13.43
N ILE A 185 -17.76 18.46 -12.11
CA ILE A 185 -18.72 18.97 -11.12
C ILE A 185 -18.47 20.47 -10.80
N GLY A 186 -17.45 21.08 -11.41
CA GLY A 186 -17.12 22.50 -11.24
C GLY A 186 -16.26 22.81 -10.01
N LEU A 187 -15.61 21.81 -9.41
CA LEU A 187 -14.66 22.05 -8.30
C LEU A 187 -13.36 22.66 -8.85
N PRO A 188 -12.77 23.66 -8.17
CA PRO A 188 -11.50 24.24 -8.57
C PRO A 188 -10.34 23.31 -8.19
N THR A 189 -10.10 22.28 -9.01
CA THR A 189 -9.07 21.24 -8.79
C THR A 189 -7.68 21.83 -8.56
N HIS A 190 -7.31 22.85 -9.34
CA HIS A 190 -6.04 23.57 -9.23
C HIS A 190 -5.85 24.21 -7.86
N PHE A 191 -6.89 24.86 -7.32
CA PHE A 191 -6.83 25.48 -6.00
C PHE A 191 -6.63 24.44 -4.90
N ILE A 192 -7.35 23.31 -4.96
CA ILE A 192 -7.23 22.23 -3.98
C ILE A 192 -5.85 21.56 -4.06
N HIS A 193 -5.28 21.45 -5.26
CA HIS A 193 -3.93 20.95 -5.46
C HIS A 193 -2.88 21.87 -4.80
N ILE A 194 -2.96 23.18 -5.06
CA ILE A 194 -2.08 24.17 -4.41
C ILE A 194 -2.28 24.16 -2.90
N LEU A 195 -3.52 24.10 -2.42
CA LEU A 195 -3.83 24.05 -0.99
C LEU A 195 -3.12 22.86 -0.31
N LEU A 196 -3.22 21.67 -0.89
CA LEU A 196 -2.56 20.47 -0.36
C LEU A 196 -1.04 20.63 -0.33
N THR A 197 -0.43 21.07 -1.44
CA THR A 197 1.03 21.23 -1.52
C THR A 197 1.54 22.31 -0.57
N VAL A 198 0.83 23.43 -0.41
CA VAL A 198 1.15 24.48 0.58
C VAL A 198 1.06 23.96 2.01
N MET A 199 0.06 23.14 2.34
CA MET A 199 -0.06 22.54 3.68
C MET A 199 1.10 21.61 4.00
N ILE A 200 1.55 20.81 3.02
CA ILE A 200 2.75 19.97 3.16
C ILE A 200 3.98 20.87 3.35
N ALA A 201 4.09 21.96 2.59
CA ALA A 201 5.16 22.95 2.73
C ALA A 201 5.24 23.49 4.15
N LEU A 202 4.11 23.98 4.64
CA LEU A 202 3.98 24.62 5.93
C LEU A 202 4.38 23.66 7.05
N ILE A 203 3.93 22.40 6.97
CA ILE A 203 4.24 21.42 8.00
C ILE A 203 5.69 20.93 7.96
N CYS A 204 6.25 20.77 6.76
CA CYS A 204 7.67 20.45 6.60
C CYS A 204 8.55 21.56 7.19
N VAL A 205 8.27 22.83 6.86
CA VAL A 205 9.04 23.98 7.39
C VAL A 205 8.98 24.04 8.91
N ALA A 206 7.77 23.94 9.50
CA ALA A 206 7.62 23.98 10.95
C ALA A 206 8.29 22.77 11.61
N GLY A 207 8.11 21.58 11.05
CA GLY A 207 8.65 20.34 11.58
C GLY A 207 10.17 20.27 11.57
N ILE A 208 10.83 20.75 10.49
CA ILE A 208 12.28 20.49 10.27
C ILE A 208 13.11 21.01 11.44
N SER A 209 12.75 22.17 11.97
CA SER A 209 13.41 22.77 13.13
C SER A 209 13.31 21.93 14.41
N MET A 210 12.20 21.23 14.63
CA MET A 210 11.95 20.46 15.85
C MET A 210 12.45 19.02 15.78
N VAL A 211 12.32 18.42 14.61
CA VAL A 211 12.33 16.96 14.43
C VAL A 211 13.41 16.50 13.45
N GLY A 212 13.81 17.38 12.53
CA GLY A 212 14.71 17.05 11.44
C GLY A 212 14.00 16.50 10.20
N VAL A 213 14.71 16.56 9.09
CA VAL A 213 14.19 16.22 7.76
C VAL A 213 13.74 14.75 7.68
N ILE A 214 14.61 13.83 8.11
CA ILE A 214 14.40 12.39 7.94
C ILE A 214 13.13 11.93 8.63
N MET A 215 12.90 12.40 9.87
CA MET A 215 11.75 11.99 10.66
C MET A 215 10.44 12.59 10.13
N ILE A 216 10.45 13.79 9.55
CA ILE A 216 9.23 14.36 8.93
C ILE A 216 8.81 13.58 7.71
N VAL A 217 9.74 13.32 6.79
CA VAL A 217 9.47 12.54 5.58
C VAL A 217 8.96 11.16 5.97
N GLY A 218 9.60 10.56 6.97
CA GLY A 218 9.18 9.30 7.58
C GLY A 218 7.75 9.30 8.13
N LEU A 219 7.44 10.26 9.01
CA LEU A 219 6.12 10.40 9.63
C LEU A 219 5.03 10.81 8.64
N LEU A 220 5.39 11.42 7.52
CA LEU A 220 4.47 11.76 6.44
C LEU A 220 4.06 10.51 5.62
N ILE A 221 4.96 9.54 5.44
CA ILE A 221 4.73 8.41 4.52
C ILE A 221 4.43 7.12 5.29
N THR A 222 5.28 6.72 6.23
CA THR A 222 5.24 5.39 6.86
C THR A 222 3.95 5.08 7.63
N PRO A 223 3.48 5.93 8.55
CA PRO A 223 2.25 5.62 9.29
C PRO A 223 1.01 5.67 8.39
N ALA A 224 1.00 6.54 7.39
CA ALA A 224 -0.08 6.61 6.41
C ALA A 224 -0.10 5.37 5.49
N ALA A 225 1.07 4.85 5.10
CA ALA A 225 1.20 3.65 4.29
C ALA A 225 0.80 2.39 5.07
N LEU A 226 1.15 2.35 6.35
CA LEU A 226 0.67 1.32 7.27
C LEU A 226 -0.86 1.36 7.37
N ALA A 227 -1.46 2.52 7.61
CA ALA A 227 -2.92 2.66 7.70
C ALA A 227 -3.65 2.33 6.38
N TYR A 228 -3.04 2.66 5.24
CA TYR A 228 -3.54 2.30 3.91
C TYR A 228 -3.67 0.79 3.73
N LEU A 229 -2.74 0.02 4.30
CA LEU A 229 -2.75 -1.43 4.23
C LEU A 229 -3.82 -2.07 5.14
N LEU A 230 -4.15 -1.41 6.24
CA LEU A 230 -5.10 -1.90 7.24
C LEU A 230 -6.56 -1.56 6.91
N THR A 231 -6.82 -0.47 6.18
CA THR A 231 -8.19 0.06 6.03
C THR A 231 -8.50 0.58 4.62
N ASP A 232 -9.73 0.37 4.17
CA ASP A 232 -10.21 0.79 2.85
C ASP A 232 -10.98 2.14 2.88
N ARG A 233 -11.26 2.69 4.07
CA ARG A 233 -12.05 3.93 4.25
C ARG A 233 -11.17 5.08 4.73
N LEU A 234 -11.14 6.17 3.96
CA LEU A 234 -10.29 7.35 4.23
C LEU A 234 -10.41 7.92 5.66
N PRO A 235 -11.61 8.11 6.27
CA PRO A 235 -11.70 8.58 7.65
C PRO A 235 -11.01 7.64 8.66
N HIS A 236 -11.17 6.33 8.47
CA HIS A 236 -10.56 5.34 9.35
C HIS A 236 -9.06 5.28 9.13
N MET A 237 -8.62 5.40 7.87
CA MET A 237 -7.21 5.50 7.50
C MET A 237 -6.53 6.69 8.20
N MET A 238 -7.16 7.88 8.23
CA MET A 238 -6.60 9.06 8.93
C MET A 238 -6.42 8.81 10.43
N ILE A 239 -7.41 8.18 11.09
CA ILE A 239 -7.35 7.88 12.52
C ILE A 239 -6.24 6.86 12.79
N TRP A 240 -6.19 5.76 12.04
CA TRP A 240 -5.15 4.75 12.20
C TRP A 240 -3.76 5.28 11.88
N ALA A 241 -3.61 6.15 10.87
CA ALA A 241 -2.35 6.79 10.55
C ALA A 241 -1.87 7.66 11.72
N ALA A 242 -2.76 8.49 12.29
CA ALA A 242 -2.42 9.31 13.45
C ALA A 242 -2.01 8.46 14.66
N VAL A 243 -2.76 7.39 14.97
CA VAL A 243 -2.44 6.47 16.08
C VAL A 243 -1.07 5.81 15.86
N MET A 244 -0.80 5.29 14.66
CA MET A 244 0.48 4.65 14.34
C MET A 244 1.65 5.64 14.33
N GLY A 245 1.41 6.88 13.90
CA GLY A 245 2.41 7.96 13.97
C GLY A 245 2.81 8.29 15.41
N VAL A 246 1.82 8.50 16.30
CA VAL A 246 2.06 8.74 17.73
C VAL A 246 2.75 7.53 18.38
N LEU A 247 2.31 6.33 18.05
CA LEU A 247 2.89 5.09 18.58
C LEU A 247 4.36 4.93 18.14
N SER A 248 4.68 5.31 16.90
CA SER A 248 6.06 5.36 16.40
C SER A 248 6.93 6.35 17.17
N VAL A 249 6.40 7.53 17.51
CA VAL A 249 7.13 8.54 18.29
C VAL A 249 7.39 8.04 19.71
N VAL A 250 6.36 7.56 20.41
CA VAL A 250 6.48 7.11 21.80
C VAL A 250 7.42 5.91 21.91
N LEU A 251 7.21 4.86 21.10
CA LEU A 251 8.07 3.68 21.11
C LEU A 251 9.49 4.00 20.63
N GLY A 252 9.63 4.91 19.67
CA GLY A 252 10.91 5.39 19.18
C GLY A 252 11.75 6.12 20.22
N LEU A 253 11.12 6.96 21.05
CA LEU A 253 11.78 7.65 22.15
C LEU A 253 12.27 6.66 23.22
N TYR A 254 11.44 5.68 23.60
CA TYR A 254 11.89 4.60 24.50
C TYR A 254 13.05 3.80 23.91
N PHE A 255 13.00 3.51 22.60
CA PHE A 255 14.09 2.80 21.92
C PHE A 255 15.38 3.62 21.88
N SER A 256 15.27 4.94 21.68
CA SER A 256 16.41 5.87 21.68
C SER A 256 17.11 5.89 23.03
N GLU A 257 16.38 5.94 24.15
CA GLU A 257 16.94 5.89 25.50
C GLU A 257 17.62 4.54 25.78
N TRP A 258 17.03 3.42 25.32
CA TRP A 258 17.59 2.10 25.55
C TRP A 258 18.90 1.85 24.78
N VAL A 259 18.98 2.34 23.54
CA VAL A 259 20.14 2.13 22.64
C VAL A 259 21.15 3.29 22.71
N ASN A 260 20.79 4.38 23.39
CA ASN A 260 21.54 5.64 23.42
C ASN A 260 21.83 6.16 21.99
N ALA A 261 20.81 6.09 21.13
CA ALA A 261 20.86 6.45 19.72
C ALA A 261 20.11 7.77 19.45
N SER A 262 20.24 8.34 18.25
CA SER A 262 19.53 9.58 17.89
C SER A 262 18.00 9.39 17.96
N GLY A 263 17.30 10.36 18.56
CA GLY A 263 15.86 10.28 18.76
C GLY A 263 15.08 10.15 17.45
N GLY A 264 15.36 11.02 16.48
CA GLY A 264 14.67 11.00 15.18
C GLY A 264 14.93 9.72 14.36
N GLY A 265 16.16 9.21 14.38
CA GLY A 265 16.51 7.95 13.71
C GLY A 265 15.82 6.74 14.36
N SER A 266 15.76 6.72 15.69
CA SER A 266 15.09 5.67 16.45
C SER A 266 13.58 5.63 16.20
N ILE A 267 12.94 6.79 16.16
CA ILE A 267 11.51 6.92 15.82
C ILE A 267 11.23 6.36 14.43
N MET A 268 12.06 6.71 13.45
CA MET A 268 11.87 6.22 12.10
C MET A 268 12.11 4.71 11.97
N PHE A 269 13.13 4.19 12.66
CA PHE A 269 13.41 2.76 12.69
C PHE A 269 12.24 1.96 13.29
N VAL A 270 11.67 2.44 14.39
CA VAL A 270 10.47 1.84 14.98
C VAL A 270 9.27 1.94 14.04
N GLY A 271 9.07 3.09 13.38
CA GLY A 271 8.02 3.25 12.37
C GLY A 271 8.14 2.25 11.22
N PHE A 272 9.37 2.02 10.74
CA PHE A 272 9.68 1.00 9.74
C PHE A 272 9.36 -0.42 10.22
N LEU A 273 9.71 -0.75 11.46
CA LEU A 273 9.36 -2.04 12.06
C LEU A 273 7.84 -2.22 12.17
N LEU A 274 7.12 -1.20 12.63
CA LEU A 274 5.65 -1.21 12.68
C LEU A 274 5.04 -1.41 11.29
N PHE A 275 5.61 -0.78 10.26
CA PHE A 275 5.20 -1.00 8.88
C PHE A 275 5.42 -2.44 8.42
N ILE A 276 6.60 -3.03 8.69
CA ILE A 276 6.88 -4.45 8.35
C ILE A 276 5.90 -5.39 9.05
N VAL A 277 5.67 -5.17 10.35
CA VAL A 277 4.72 -5.99 11.13
C VAL A 277 3.32 -5.86 10.52
N GLY A 278 2.89 -4.64 10.19
CA GLY A 278 1.64 -4.41 9.47
C GLY A 278 1.58 -5.10 8.11
N LEU A 279 2.67 -5.08 7.34
CA LEU A 279 2.77 -5.75 6.04
C LEU A 279 2.57 -7.26 6.14
N ILE A 280 3.08 -7.87 7.20
CA ILE A 280 2.94 -9.31 7.44
C ILE A 280 1.52 -9.63 7.94
N LEU A 281 1.00 -8.85 8.89
CA LEU A 281 -0.26 -9.13 9.60
C LEU A 281 -1.52 -8.60 8.88
N ALA A 282 -1.40 -7.74 7.86
CA ALA A 282 -2.57 -7.09 7.28
C ALA A 282 -3.61 -8.11 6.74
N PRO A 283 -4.90 -7.94 7.08
CA PRO A 283 -5.92 -8.97 6.86
C PRO A 283 -6.27 -9.15 5.37
N ARG A 284 -6.32 -8.07 4.60
CA ARG A 284 -6.67 -8.10 3.17
C ARG A 284 -5.44 -8.14 2.27
N TYR A 285 -4.47 -7.29 2.53
CA TYR A 285 -3.30 -7.11 1.66
C TYR A 285 -2.01 -7.71 2.23
N GLY A 286 -2.04 -8.32 3.41
CA GLY A 286 -0.85 -8.85 4.05
C GLY A 286 -0.31 -10.11 3.39
N LEU A 287 1.00 -10.29 3.49
CA LEU A 287 1.71 -11.43 2.92
C LEU A 287 1.22 -12.77 3.51
N LEU A 288 0.93 -12.80 4.82
CA LEU A 288 0.43 -13.99 5.49
C LEU A 288 -0.99 -14.36 5.02
N ALA A 289 -1.88 -13.36 4.90
CA ALA A 289 -3.23 -13.57 4.39
C ALA A 289 -3.22 -14.01 2.92
N ALA A 290 -2.35 -13.44 2.10
CA ALA A 290 -2.17 -13.84 0.70
C ALA A 290 -1.62 -15.28 0.60
N TRP A 291 -0.65 -15.65 1.42
CA TRP A 291 -0.10 -17.00 1.48
C TRP A 291 -1.13 -18.03 1.96
N LEU A 292 -1.91 -17.71 3.00
CA LEU A 292 -3.01 -18.54 3.49
C LEU A 292 -4.11 -18.71 2.43
N ARG A 293 -4.48 -17.65 1.70
CA ARG A 293 -5.44 -17.73 0.59
C ARG A 293 -4.90 -18.59 -0.55
N ARG A 294 -3.66 -18.38 -1.00
CA ARG A 294 -3.02 -19.22 -2.02
C ARG A 294 -2.96 -20.69 -1.62
N ARG A 295 -2.73 -20.98 -0.33
CA ARG A 295 -2.78 -22.36 0.18
C ARG A 295 -4.20 -22.92 0.30
N ARG A 296 -5.23 -22.08 0.39
CA ARG A 296 -6.64 -22.51 0.47
C ARG A 296 -7.31 -22.65 -0.89
N ILE A 297 -6.88 -21.94 -1.92
CA ILE A 297 -7.35 -22.14 -3.30
C ILE A 297 -7.01 -23.57 -3.72
N VAL A 298 -8.02 -24.35 -4.07
CA VAL A 298 -7.84 -25.64 -4.76
C VAL A 298 -7.89 -25.31 -6.26
N PRO A 299 -6.90 -25.77 -7.06
CA PRO A 299 -6.99 -25.69 -8.52
C PRO A 299 -8.30 -26.30 -9.02
N GLN A 300 -8.93 -25.73 -10.06
CA GLN A 300 -10.11 -26.35 -10.67
C GLN A 300 -9.80 -27.72 -11.27
N ALA A 301 -8.61 -27.88 -11.88
CA ALA A 301 -8.12 -29.18 -12.34
C ALA A 301 -8.18 -30.25 -11.25
N ASP A 302 -7.75 -29.94 -10.02
CA ASP A 302 -7.78 -30.90 -8.90
C ASP A 302 -9.21 -31.34 -8.54
N ILE A 303 -10.23 -30.49 -8.79
CA ILE A 303 -11.65 -30.80 -8.57
C ILE A 303 -12.18 -31.68 -9.71
N GLU A 304 -11.86 -31.31 -10.96
CA GLU A 304 -12.30 -32.02 -12.15
C GLU A 304 -11.72 -33.45 -12.20
N ASP A 305 -10.46 -33.63 -11.85
CA ASP A 305 -9.83 -34.96 -11.73
C ASP A 305 -10.53 -35.84 -10.70
N VAL A 306 -10.92 -35.27 -9.55
CA VAL A 306 -11.67 -35.98 -8.51
C VAL A 306 -13.08 -36.34 -9.01
N LEU A 307 -13.76 -35.45 -9.75
CA LEU A 307 -15.05 -35.75 -10.39
C LEU A 307 -14.96 -36.89 -11.39
N LYS A 308 -13.97 -36.83 -12.30
CA LYS A 308 -13.74 -37.85 -13.34
C LYS A 308 -13.49 -39.23 -12.72
N LEU A 309 -12.56 -39.31 -11.76
CA LEU A 309 -12.25 -40.56 -11.06
C LEU A 309 -13.45 -41.10 -10.28
N ALA A 310 -14.23 -40.23 -9.63
CA ALA A 310 -15.45 -40.63 -8.93
C ALA A 310 -16.53 -41.15 -9.90
N TYR A 311 -16.58 -40.62 -11.13
CA TYR A 311 -17.51 -41.06 -12.18
C TYR A 311 -17.11 -42.40 -12.79
N GLU A 312 -15.82 -42.66 -13.00
CA GLU A 312 -15.28 -43.94 -13.47
C GLU A 312 -15.40 -45.08 -12.43
N GLY A 313 -15.79 -44.77 -11.20
CA GLY A 313 -16.07 -45.74 -10.14
C GLY A 313 -14.92 -45.97 -9.17
N CYS A 314 -13.89 -45.10 -9.15
CA CYS A 314 -12.86 -45.15 -8.12
C CYS A 314 -13.45 -44.79 -6.76
N CYS A 315 -13.53 -45.79 -5.88
CA CYS A 315 -14.20 -45.68 -4.59
C CYS A 315 -13.30 -45.18 -3.45
N GLN A 316 -11.99 -44.91 -3.65
CA GLN A 316 -11.08 -44.52 -2.56
C GLN A 316 -10.15 -43.35 -2.92
N LEU A 317 -9.98 -42.40 -1.99
CA LEU A 317 -9.05 -41.26 -2.15
C LEU A 317 -7.55 -41.66 -2.18
N SER A 318 -7.21 -42.87 -1.71
CA SER A 318 -5.81 -43.34 -1.64
C SER A 318 -5.20 -43.62 -3.01
N ASP A 319 -6.04 -43.92 -4.00
CA ASP A 319 -5.60 -44.38 -5.32
C ASP A 319 -5.34 -43.20 -6.28
N MET A 320 -5.49 -41.96 -5.78
CA MET A 320 -5.36 -40.74 -6.57
C MET A 320 -3.89 -40.33 -6.77
N ALA A 321 -3.48 -40.22 -8.03
CA ALA A 321 -2.11 -39.84 -8.43
C ALA A 321 -1.66 -38.45 -7.93
N MET A 322 -2.59 -37.52 -7.72
CA MET A 322 -2.33 -36.16 -7.22
C MET A 322 -1.94 -36.07 -5.73
N GLY A 323 -1.97 -37.19 -5.01
CA GLY A 323 -1.63 -37.28 -3.60
C GLY A 323 -2.80 -36.92 -2.65
N VAL A 324 -2.91 -37.67 -1.57
CA VAL A 324 -4.05 -37.68 -0.63
C VAL A 324 -4.39 -36.29 -0.05
N VAL A 325 -3.40 -35.41 0.13
CA VAL A 325 -3.60 -34.07 0.71
C VAL A 325 -4.32 -33.12 -0.25
N ARG A 326 -4.04 -33.20 -1.56
CA ARG A 326 -4.74 -32.38 -2.57
C ARG A 326 -6.14 -32.91 -2.82
N ALA A 327 -6.25 -34.24 -3.00
CA ALA A 327 -7.51 -34.95 -3.14
C ALA A 327 -8.51 -34.68 -2.00
N THR A 328 -8.07 -34.75 -0.74
CA THR A 328 -8.94 -34.48 0.42
C THR A 328 -9.42 -33.04 0.48
N LYS A 329 -8.62 -32.09 -0.01
CA LYS A 329 -8.96 -30.66 -0.03
C LYS A 329 -9.96 -30.34 -1.14
N ALA A 330 -9.76 -30.90 -2.33
CA ALA A 330 -10.71 -30.83 -3.45
C ALA A 330 -12.05 -31.46 -3.08
N ALA A 331 -12.02 -32.67 -2.53
CA ALA A 331 -13.23 -33.38 -2.13
C ALA A 331 -14.01 -32.66 -1.01
N ARG A 332 -13.33 -31.99 -0.07
CA ARG A 332 -13.98 -31.12 0.93
C ARG A 332 -14.65 -29.89 0.31
N GLN A 333 -14.05 -29.31 -0.72
CA GLN A 333 -14.65 -28.20 -1.45
C GLN A 333 -15.88 -28.67 -2.23
N MET A 334 -15.79 -29.82 -2.91
CA MET A 334 -16.91 -30.45 -3.63
C MET A 334 -18.10 -30.79 -2.73
N VAL A 335 -17.87 -31.19 -1.47
CA VAL A 335 -18.96 -31.35 -0.49
C VAL A 335 -19.65 -30.01 -0.19
N GLY A 336 -18.91 -28.91 -0.15
CA GLY A 336 -19.46 -27.56 0.03
C GLY A 336 -20.26 -27.05 -1.17
N GLU A 337 -19.95 -27.55 -2.36
CA GLU A 337 -20.66 -27.26 -3.63
C GLU A 337 -21.78 -28.28 -3.93
N GLU A 338 -22.10 -29.17 -2.99
CA GLU A 338 -23.10 -30.23 -3.11
C GLU A 338 -22.81 -31.26 -4.23
N LEU A 339 -21.56 -31.41 -4.67
CA LEU A 339 -21.14 -32.35 -5.72
C LEU A 339 -20.84 -33.76 -5.17
N LEU A 340 -20.46 -33.86 -3.90
CA LEU A 340 -20.17 -35.14 -3.20
C LEU A 340 -21.07 -35.36 -1.98
N ASP A 341 -21.41 -36.62 -1.72
CA ASP A 341 -22.14 -36.99 -0.50
C ASP A 341 -21.22 -36.82 0.73
N PRO A 342 -21.58 -35.95 1.70
CA PRO A 342 -20.78 -35.70 2.90
C PRO A 342 -20.56 -36.95 3.78
N THR A 343 -21.44 -37.96 3.69
CA THR A 343 -21.34 -39.19 4.48
C THR A 343 -20.29 -40.16 3.91
N SER A 344 -20.19 -40.22 2.58
CA SER A 344 -19.20 -41.05 1.87
C SER A 344 -17.77 -40.59 2.16
N LEU A 345 -17.53 -39.27 2.15
CA LEU A 345 -16.21 -38.69 2.41
C LEU A 345 -15.64 -39.06 3.79
N ARG A 346 -16.50 -39.27 4.80
CA ARG A 346 -16.09 -39.68 6.15
C ARG A 346 -15.64 -41.14 6.23
N GLN A 347 -16.10 -41.97 5.31
CA GLN A 347 -15.74 -43.39 5.21
C GLN A 347 -14.53 -43.62 4.30
N GLY A 348 -13.96 -42.54 3.73
CA GLY A 348 -12.85 -42.62 2.77
C GLY A 348 -13.29 -42.95 1.35
N SER A 349 -14.60 -43.02 1.11
CA SER A 349 -15.18 -43.26 -0.21
C SER A 349 -15.70 -41.99 -0.87
N ILE A 350 -15.76 -42.00 -2.20
CA ILE A 350 -16.17 -40.84 -3.00
C ILE A 350 -17.44 -41.25 -3.74
N LEU A 351 -18.57 -40.68 -3.33
CA LEU A 351 -19.86 -40.94 -3.97
C LEU A 351 -20.45 -39.60 -4.43
N LEU A 352 -20.68 -39.50 -5.73
CA LEU A 352 -21.23 -38.30 -6.37
C LEU A 352 -22.72 -38.13 -6.02
N THR A 353 -23.13 -36.90 -5.75
CA THR A 353 -24.55 -36.54 -5.71
C THR A 353 -25.14 -36.53 -7.11
N ASP A 354 -26.45 -36.35 -7.25
CA ASP A 354 -27.07 -36.23 -8.58
C ASP A 354 -26.56 -35.01 -9.36
N LYS A 355 -26.30 -33.89 -8.66
CA LYS A 355 -25.62 -32.72 -9.25
C LYS A 355 -24.19 -33.03 -9.65
N GLY A 356 -23.43 -33.70 -8.77
CA GLY A 356 -22.06 -34.12 -9.08
C GLY A 356 -21.96 -35.07 -10.27
N ARG A 357 -22.96 -35.95 -10.45
CA ARG A 357 -23.04 -36.84 -11.63
C ARG A 357 -23.29 -36.08 -12.93
N GLN A 358 -24.16 -35.06 -12.91
CA GLN A 358 -24.39 -34.21 -14.08
C GLN A 358 -23.13 -33.45 -14.48
N GLU A 359 -22.46 -32.84 -13.50
CA GLU A 359 -21.23 -32.09 -13.75
C GLU A 359 -20.09 -32.99 -14.25
N ALA A 360 -19.92 -34.18 -13.64
CA ALA A 360 -18.95 -35.17 -14.12
C ALA A 360 -19.25 -35.63 -15.55
N ALA A 361 -20.52 -35.90 -15.86
CA ALA A 361 -20.95 -36.30 -17.19
C ALA A 361 -20.65 -35.21 -18.23
N HIS A 362 -20.85 -33.94 -17.87
CA HIS A 362 -20.52 -32.80 -18.74
C HIS A 362 -19.01 -32.73 -19.03
N ILE A 363 -18.17 -32.82 -18.01
CA ILE A 363 -16.71 -32.80 -18.14
C ILE A 363 -16.23 -33.99 -18.98
N MET A 364 -16.72 -35.21 -18.68
CA MET A 364 -16.35 -36.42 -19.43
C MET A 364 -16.75 -36.36 -20.90
N ARG A 365 -17.94 -35.81 -21.18
CA ARG A 365 -18.40 -35.59 -22.55
C ARG A 365 -17.52 -34.58 -23.29
N SER A 366 -17.12 -33.49 -22.64
CA SER A 366 -16.20 -32.49 -23.21
C SER A 366 -14.88 -33.15 -23.61
N HIS A 367 -14.27 -33.89 -22.67
CA HIS A 367 -13.02 -34.64 -22.88
C HIS A 367 -13.12 -35.59 -24.09
N GLN A 368 -14.16 -36.43 -24.13
CA GLN A 368 -14.34 -37.44 -25.19
C GLN A 368 -14.58 -36.81 -26.57
N LEU A 369 -15.31 -35.69 -26.65
CA LEU A 369 -15.54 -34.99 -27.91
C LEU A 369 -14.26 -34.31 -28.43
N TRP A 370 -13.48 -33.70 -27.54
CA TRP A 370 -12.17 -33.15 -27.89
C TRP A 370 -11.22 -34.24 -28.40
N GLU A 371 -11.12 -35.34 -27.67
CA GLU A 371 -10.26 -36.48 -28.04
C GLU A 371 -10.67 -37.05 -29.40
N GLY A 372 -11.98 -37.24 -29.64
CA GLY A 372 -12.51 -37.70 -30.93
C GLY A 372 -12.19 -36.73 -32.08
N HIS A 373 -12.44 -35.43 -31.89
CA HIS A 373 -12.17 -34.41 -32.91
C HIS A 373 -10.67 -34.33 -33.25
N LEU A 374 -9.79 -34.34 -32.24
CA LEU A 374 -8.34 -34.26 -32.44
C LEU A 374 -7.78 -35.48 -33.19
N ILE A 375 -8.34 -36.66 -32.93
CA ILE A 375 -7.97 -37.89 -33.67
C ILE A 375 -8.46 -37.81 -35.11
N GLN A 376 -9.66 -37.30 -35.36
CA GLN A 376 -10.16 -37.06 -36.72
C GLN A 376 -9.30 -36.03 -37.47
N ALA A 377 -8.76 -35.04 -36.75
CA ALA A 377 -7.79 -34.06 -37.27
C ALA A 377 -6.39 -34.66 -37.55
N GLY A 378 -6.17 -35.94 -37.23
CA GLY A 378 -4.95 -36.68 -37.55
C GLY A 378 -3.92 -36.77 -36.42
N MET A 379 -4.28 -36.44 -35.18
CA MET A 379 -3.40 -36.66 -34.03
C MET A 379 -3.36 -38.14 -33.61
N THR A 380 -2.26 -38.56 -32.97
CA THR A 380 -2.18 -39.89 -32.36
C THR A 380 -3.03 -39.94 -31.08
N ALA A 381 -3.59 -41.10 -30.72
CA ALA A 381 -4.45 -41.25 -29.55
C ALA A 381 -3.84 -40.69 -28.27
N GLN A 382 -2.55 -40.94 -28.03
CA GLN A 382 -1.87 -40.47 -26.81
C GLN A 382 -1.65 -38.95 -26.80
N ALA A 383 -1.33 -38.33 -27.95
CA ALA A 383 -1.19 -36.88 -28.05
C ALA A 383 -2.56 -36.17 -28.03
N ALA A 384 -3.59 -36.81 -28.57
CA ALA A 384 -4.97 -36.32 -28.50
C ALA A 384 -5.49 -36.34 -27.06
N HIS A 385 -5.17 -37.37 -26.27
CA HIS A 385 -5.52 -37.45 -24.86
C HIS A 385 -4.91 -36.32 -24.02
N GLU A 386 -3.60 -36.10 -24.12
CA GLU A 386 -2.91 -35.00 -23.41
C GLU A 386 -3.41 -33.61 -23.85
N ALA A 387 -3.72 -33.45 -25.13
CA ALA A 387 -4.26 -32.20 -25.66
C ALA A 387 -5.73 -31.97 -25.24
N ALA A 388 -6.55 -33.03 -25.19
CA ALA A 388 -7.91 -32.98 -24.69
C ALA A 388 -7.94 -32.59 -23.20
N GLU A 389 -7.06 -33.16 -22.38
CA GLU A 389 -6.90 -32.81 -20.96
C GLU A 389 -6.53 -31.32 -20.77
N ALA A 390 -5.73 -30.75 -21.68
CA ALA A 390 -5.39 -29.33 -21.63
C ALA A 390 -6.53 -28.39 -22.11
N LEU A 391 -7.42 -28.89 -22.99
CA LEU A 391 -8.42 -28.08 -23.70
C LEU A 391 -9.84 -28.22 -23.13
N GLU A 392 -10.12 -29.28 -22.38
CA GLU A 392 -11.46 -29.58 -21.85
C GLU A 392 -12.03 -28.48 -20.94
N HIS A 393 -11.17 -27.68 -20.30
CA HIS A 393 -11.56 -26.55 -19.45
C HIS A 393 -12.13 -25.37 -20.26
N LEU A 394 -11.99 -25.36 -21.59
CA LEU A 394 -12.56 -24.36 -22.49
C LEU A 394 -14.02 -24.75 -22.81
N HIS A 395 -14.90 -24.59 -21.82
CA HIS A 395 -16.30 -25.03 -21.79
C HIS A 395 -17.26 -24.27 -22.76
N HIS A 396 -16.81 -23.81 -23.92
CA HIS A 396 -17.73 -23.15 -24.87
C HIS A 396 -18.72 -24.17 -25.44
N ARG A 397 -19.95 -24.17 -24.91
CA ARG A 397 -21.04 -25.09 -25.30
C ARG A 397 -21.27 -25.14 -26.82
N GLU A 398 -21.12 -24.01 -27.52
CA GLU A 398 -21.26 -23.93 -28.98
C GLU A 398 -20.23 -24.81 -29.71
N VAL A 399 -18.97 -24.79 -29.25
CA VAL A 399 -17.89 -25.58 -29.83
C VAL A 399 -18.13 -27.09 -29.66
N LEU A 400 -18.65 -27.50 -28.50
CA LEU A 400 -18.98 -28.91 -28.24
C LEU A 400 -20.15 -29.41 -29.08
N VAL A 401 -21.11 -28.54 -29.43
CA VAL A 401 -22.20 -28.87 -30.35
C VAL A 401 -21.68 -29.06 -31.76
N ASP A 402 -20.79 -28.18 -32.21
CA ASP A 402 -20.16 -28.27 -33.53
C ASP A 402 -19.31 -29.53 -33.66
N PHE A 403 -18.48 -29.86 -32.66
CA PHE A 403 -17.70 -31.11 -32.65
C PHE A 403 -18.61 -32.35 -32.63
N ALA A 404 -19.67 -32.34 -31.84
CA ALA A 404 -20.62 -33.45 -31.83
C ALA A 404 -21.32 -33.61 -33.19
N ALA A 405 -21.58 -32.53 -33.92
CA ALA A 405 -22.15 -32.57 -35.27
C ALA A 405 -21.13 -33.08 -36.30
N GLU A 406 -19.87 -32.64 -36.21
CA GLU A 406 -18.77 -33.06 -37.09
C GLU A 406 -18.40 -34.54 -36.93
N LEU A 407 -18.57 -35.08 -35.72
CA LEU A 407 -18.39 -36.49 -35.38
C LEU A 407 -19.65 -37.35 -35.62
N GLU A 408 -20.71 -36.81 -36.24
CA GLU A 408 -22.00 -37.50 -36.50
C GLU A 408 -22.73 -38.01 -35.24
N HIS A 409 -22.67 -37.26 -34.14
CA HIS A 409 -23.26 -37.61 -32.84
C HIS A 409 -22.81 -38.99 -32.32
N PRO A 410 -21.51 -39.15 -32.00
CA PRO A 410 -20.97 -40.42 -31.57
C PRO A 410 -21.62 -40.86 -30.25
N VAL A 411 -22.02 -42.14 -30.20
CA VAL A 411 -22.59 -42.78 -29.00
C VAL A 411 -21.48 -43.40 -28.13
N LEU A 412 -20.34 -43.70 -28.74
CA LEU A 412 -19.18 -44.31 -28.12
C LEU A 412 -17.95 -43.41 -28.37
N ASP A 413 -17.06 -43.33 -27.38
CA ASP A 413 -15.77 -42.68 -27.54
C ASP A 413 -14.78 -43.55 -28.33
N VAL A 414 -13.57 -43.04 -28.48
CA VAL A 414 -12.46 -43.67 -29.20
C VAL A 414 -12.05 -45.02 -28.59
N ASP A 415 -12.24 -45.17 -27.28
CA ASP A 415 -11.95 -46.38 -26.50
C ASP A 415 -13.17 -47.32 -26.40
N GLY A 416 -14.30 -46.97 -27.02
CA GLY A 416 -15.54 -47.75 -27.00
C GLY A 416 -16.36 -47.62 -25.71
N ARG A 417 -16.14 -46.57 -24.92
CA ARG A 417 -16.95 -46.24 -23.73
C ARG A 417 -18.16 -45.38 -24.13
N PRO A 418 -19.31 -45.51 -23.45
CA PRO A 418 -20.48 -44.69 -23.77
C PRO A 418 -20.22 -43.21 -23.46
N ILE A 419 -20.49 -42.34 -24.43
CA ILE A 419 -20.43 -40.89 -24.24
C ILE A 419 -21.69 -40.44 -23.48
N PRO A 420 -21.55 -39.69 -22.38
CA PRO A 420 -22.72 -39.18 -21.65
C PRO A 420 -23.63 -38.34 -22.56
N PRO A 421 -24.96 -38.48 -22.45
CA PRO A 421 -25.89 -37.70 -23.26
C PRO A 421 -25.77 -36.21 -22.95
N ALA A 422 -26.09 -35.37 -23.93
CA ALA A 422 -26.20 -33.93 -23.72
C ALA A 422 -27.26 -33.64 -22.65
N ASP A 423 -26.94 -32.79 -21.66
CA ASP A 423 -27.92 -32.36 -20.68
C ASP A 423 -29.16 -31.77 -21.37
N SER A 424 -30.33 -32.27 -20.99
CA SER A 424 -31.63 -31.82 -21.50
C SER A 424 -32.14 -30.53 -20.84
N SER A 425 -31.37 -29.96 -19.91
CA SER A 425 -31.61 -28.63 -19.34
C SER A 425 -31.00 -27.58 -20.25
N GLY A 426 -31.88 -26.97 -21.06
CA GLY A 426 -31.57 -26.02 -22.13
C GLY A 426 -30.86 -24.73 -21.73
#